data_AF-A0A1M5N790-F1
#
_entry.id   AF-A0A1M5N790-F1
#
_cell.length_a   1.000
_cell.length_b   1.000
_cell.length_c   1.000
_cell.angle_alpha   90.00
_cell.angle_beta   90.00
_cell.angle_gamma   90.00
#
_symmetry.space_group_name_H-M   'P 1'
#
loop_
_entity.id
_entity.type
_entity.pdbx_description
1 polymer ?
#
loop_
_entity_poly.entity_id
_entity_poly.type
_entity_poly.pdbx_seq_one_letter_code
_entity_poly.pdbx_strand_id
1 'polypeptide(L)'
;MNKQEFCCERLEGAYTVPNTFGINFRIVKFSETLYNKLKVIDSLMINKGYVMTSGYINSINDTQTMSLFINNCPFCGQKLSVFYKSDDYVQEIIEV
;
A
#
# COMPACT_ATOMS: atom_id res chain seq x y z
N MET A 1 12.93 -12.12 19.02
CA MET A 1 12.41 -12.49 17.68
C MET A 1 12.57 -11.28 16.78
N ASN A 2 13.51 -11.33 15.84
CA ASN A 2 13.63 -10.28 14.82
C ASN A 2 12.35 -10.30 13.99
N LYS A 3 11.51 -9.26 14.13
CA LYS A 3 10.36 -9.08 13.25
C LYS A 3 10.95 -8.87 11.86
N GLN A 4 10.69 -9.79 10.95
CA GLN A 4 11.01 -9.57 9.54
C GLN A 4 10.16 -8.38 9.09
N GLU A 5 10.77 -7.23 8.81
CA GLU A 5 10.07 -5.98 8.47
C GLU A 5 9.39 -6.08 7.09
N PHE A 6 9.91 -6.97 6.24
CA PHE A 6 9.45 -7.19 4.88
C PHE A 6 9.22 -8.68 4.60
N CYS A 7 8.24 -8.98 3.74
CA CYS A 7 7.95 -10.36 3.38
C CYS A 7 8.94 -10.98 2.37
N CYS A 8 9.75 -10.14 1.69
CA CYS A 8 10.90 -10.56 0.90
C CYS A 8 11.79 -9.36 0.54
N GLU A 9 13.06 -9.62 0.22
CA GLU A 9 14.07 -8.60 -0.14
C GLU A 9 13.67 -7.76 -1.37
N ARG A 10 12.98 -8.36 -2.36
CA ARG A 10 12.51 -7.62 -3.55
C ARG A 10 11.44 -6.59 -3.20
N LEU A 11 10.55 -6.92 -2.27
CA LEU A 11 9.54 -5.97 -1.81
C LEU A 11 10.17 -4.88 -0.94
N GLU A 12 11.15 -5.23 -0.10
CA GLU A 12 11.94 -4.26 0.66
C GLU A 12 12.57 -3.21 -0.25
N GLY A 13 13.19 -3.62 -1.37
CA GLY A 13 13.71 -2.69 -2.36
C GLY A 13 12.63 -1.74 -2.91
N ALA A 14 11.47 -2.27 -3.30
CA ALA A 14 10.36 -1.46 -3.81
C ALA A 14 9.73 -0.54 -2.74
N TYR A 15 9.77 -0.94 -1.46
CA TYR A 15 9.24 -0.16 -0.34
C TYR A 15 10.17 1.00 0.03
N THR A 16 11.48 0.75 0.08
CA THR A 16 12.49 1.69 0.59
C THR A 16 12.85 2.79 -0.40
N VAL A 17 12.62 2.59 -1.70
CA VAL A 17 12.89 3.62 -2.69
C VAL A 17 11.96 4.84 -2.53
N PRO A 18 12.44 6.06 -2.87
CA PRO A 18 11.63 7.27 -2.87
C PRO A 18 10.38 7.17 -3.76
N ASN A 19 9.36 7.96 -3.46
CA ASN A 19 8.09 7.97 -4.21
C ASN A 19 8.25 8.41 -5.67
N THR A 20 9.27 9.21 -5.96
CA THR A 20 9.60 9.67 -7.32
C THR A 20 10.37 8.62 -8.14
N PHE A 21 10.82 7.53 -7.51
CA PHE A 21 11.64 6.53 -8.18
C PHE A 21 10.77 5.44 -8.80
N GLY A 22 10.62 5.51 -10.14
CA GLY A 22 10.07 4.47 -11.01
C GLY A 22 9.01 3.57 -10.35
N ILE A 23 9.13 2.26 -10.53
CA ILE A 23 8.22 1.33 -9.85
C ILE A 23 8.52 1.30 -8.35
N ASN A 24 7.56 1.73 -7.52
CA ASN A 24 7.66 1.63 -6.07
C ASN A 24 6.38 1.08 -5.43
N PHE A 25 6.52 0.63 -4.18
CA PHE A 25 5.46 0.02 -3.39
C PHE A 25 5.08 0.92 -2.22
N ARG A 26 3.78 1.14 -2.02
CA ARG A 26 3.24 1.98 -0.95
C ARG A 26 2.13 1.27 -0.19
N ILE A 27 2.20 1.39 1.12
CA ILE A 27 1.11 0.99 2.01
C ILE A 27 0.37 2.24 2.40
N VAL A 28 -0.91 2.28 2.07
CA VAL A 28 -1.79 3.43 2.27
C VAL A 28 -2.88 3.09 3.27
N LYS A 29 -3.32 4.06 4.05
CA LYS A 29 -4.49 3.93 4.92
C LYS A 29 -5.63 4.79 4.38
N PHE A 30 -6.82 4.23 4.26
CA PHE A 30 -7.98 5.00 3.86
C PHE A 30 -8.44 5.89 5.03
N SER A 31 -8.79 7.14 4.73
CA SER A 31 -9.45 8.01 5.71
C SER A 31 -10.72 7.35 6.24
N GLU A 32 -11.16 7.71 7.44
CA GLU A 32 -12.35 7.11 8.05
C GLU A 32 -13.59 7.28 7.14
N THR A 33 -13.75 8.47 6.57
CA THR A 33 -14.83 8.78 5.62
C THR A 33 -14.78 7.88 4.40
N LEU A 34 -13.61 7.72 3.78
CA LEU A 34 -13.45 6.87 2.59
C LEU A 34 -13.65 5.40 2.94
N TYR A 35 -13.05 4.94 4.03
CA TYR A 35 -13.17 3.56 4.50
C TYR A 35 -14.63 3.20 4.74
N ASN A 36 -15.39 4.07 5.41
CA ASN A 36 -16.82 3.85 5.67
C ASN A 36 -17.62 3.73 4.37
N LYS A 37 -17.31 4.52 3.33
CA LYS A 37 -17.93 4.39 1.99
C LYS A 37 -17.57 3.07 1.32
N LEU A 38 -16.29 2.68 1.33
CA LEU A 38 -15.83 1.43 0.72
C LEU A 38 -16.42 0.21 1.42
N LYS A 39 -16.61 0.27 2.75
CA LYS A 39 -17.17 -0.81 3.55
C LYS A 39 -18.64 -1.11 3.24
N VAL A 40 -19.38 -0.13 2.71
CA VAL A 40 -20.76 -0.34 2.21
C VAL A 40 -20.76 -1.22 0.95
N ILE A 41 -19.70 -1.13 0.13
CA ILE A 41 -19.56 -1.90 -1.11
C ILE A 41 -18.99 -3.28 -0.81
N ASP A 42 -17.96 -3.36 0.03
CA ASP A 42 -17.35 -4.61 0.48
C ASP A 42 -17.22 -4.61 2.01
N SER A 43 -18.03 -5.42 2.68
CA SER A 43 -18.06 -5.50 4.14
C SER A 43 -16.79 -6.09 4.75
N LEU A 44 -15.99 -6.81 3.94
CA LEU A 44 -14.70 -7.39 4.32
C LEU A 44 -13.54 -6.46 4.01
N MET A 45 -13.82 -5.26 3.48
CA MET A 45 -12.81 -4.27 3.17
C MET A 45 -11.99 -3.94 4.41
N ILE A 46 -10.67 -3.92 4.23
CA ILE A 46 -9.73 -3.48 5.24
C ILE A 46 -9.45 -1.98 5.08
N ASN A 47 -9.03 -1.33 6.14
CA ASN A 47 -8.74 0.10 6.12
C ASN A 47 -7.39 0.47 5.48
N LYS A 48 -6.71 -0.49 4.83
CA LYS A 48 -5.42 -0.30 4.17
C LYS A 48 -5.47 -0.76 2.72
N GLY A 49 -4.74 -0.06 1.86
CA GLY A 49 -4.44 -0.46 0.51
C GLY A 49 -2.95 -0.77 0.36
N TYR A 50 -2.62 -1.62 -0.61
CA TYR A 50 -1.24 -1.91 -0.99
C TYR A 50 -1.10 -1.62 -2.46
N VAL A 51 -0.19 -0.73 -2.81
CA VAL A 51 -0.17 -0.10 -4.12
C VAL A 51 1.20 -0.21 -4.74
N MET A 52 1.25 -0.67 -5.99
CA MET A 52 2.39 -0.48 -6.87
C MET A 52 2.12 0.75 -7.73
N THR A 53 3.11 1.63 -7.85
CA THR A 53 2.99 2.86 -8.66
C THR A 53 4.19 2.99 -9.59
N SER A 54 4.04 3.73 -10.69
CA SER A 54 5.15 4.18 -11.55
C SER A 54 5.95 5.36 -10.98
N GLY A 55 5.65 5.76 -9.76
CA GLY A 55 6.22 6.91 -9.08
C GLY A 55 5.37 8.16 -9.24
N TYR A 56 5.46 9.05 -8.26
CA TYR A 56 4.64 10.25 -8.16
C TYR A 56 5.36 11.35 -7.35
N ILE A 57 4.92 12.60 -7.56
CA ILE A 57 5.52 13.78 -6.92
C ILE A 57 4.71 14.21 -5.70
N ASN A 58 3.40 14.38 -5.86
CA ASN A 58 2.56 15.00 -4.83
C ASN A 58 1.85 13.96 -3.96
N SER A 59 1.06 13.08 -4.59
CA SER A 59 0.27 12.07 -3.90
C SER A 59 -0.04 10.91 -4.83
N ILE A 60 -0.23 9.73 -4.26
CA ILE A 60 -0.68 8.53 -4.99
C ILE A 60 -2.06 8.69 -5.64
N ASN A 61 -2.86 9.66 -5.16
CA ASN A 61 -4.19 9.99 -5.68
C ASN A 61 -4.14 10.95 -6.89
N ASP A 62 -2.97 11.43 -7.29
CA ASP A 62 -2.84 12.30 -8.46
C ASP A 62 -3.33 11.55 -9.71
N THR A 63 -4.15 12.19 -10.54
CA THR A 63 -4.79 11.58 -11.70
C THR A 63 -3.79 11.10 -12.76
N GLN A 64 -2.56 11.62 -12.73
CA GLN A 64 -1.48 11.20 -13.62
C GLN A 64 -0.69 10.01 -13.07
N THR A 65 -0.87 9.65 -11.80
CA THR A 65 -0.15 8.54 -11.18
C THR A 65 -0.75 7.22 -11.64
N MET A 66 0.02 6.44 -12.39
CA MET A 66 -0.35 5.05 -12.69
C MET A 66 -0.15 4.21 -11.44
N SER A 67 -1.25 3.81 -10.81
CA SER A 67 -1.28 3.00 -9.60
C SER A 67 -2.05 1.70 -9.80
N LEU A 68 -1.60 0.64 -9.13
CA LEU A 68 -2.21 -0.67 -9.12
C LEU A 68 -2.34 -1.17 -7.68
N PHE A 69 -3.57 -1.36 -7.22
CA PHE A 69 -3.86 -2.00 -5.95
C PHE A 69 -3.63 -3.52 -6.06
N ILE A 70 -2.92 -4.08 -5.08
CA ILE A 70 -2.55 -5.49 -5.02
C ILE A 70 -2.91 -6.09 -3.65
N ASN A 71 -3.26 -7.38 -3.63
CA ASN A 71 -3.58 -8.09 -2.38
C ASN A 71 -2.44 -8.99 -1.89
N ASN A 72 -1.58 -9.42 -2.81
CA ASN A 72 -0.46 -10.32 -2.56
C ASN A 72 0.83 -9.67 -3.06
N CYS A 73 1.94 -9.95 -2.37
CA CYS A 73 3.27 -9.54 -2.82
C CYS A 73 3.54 -10.16 -4.21
N PRO A 74 3.88 -9.36 -5.23
CA PRO A 74 4.12 -9.87 -6.57
C PRO A 74 5.40 -10.71 -6.67
N PHE A 75 6.27 -10.65 -5.65
CA PHE A 75 7.56 -11.32 -5.66
C PHE A 75 7.56 -12.67 -4.94
N CYS A 76 6.81 -12.80 -3.83
CA CYS A 76 6.78 -14.03 -3.02
C CYS A 76 5.37 -14.57 -2.75
N GLY A 77 4.32 -13.92 -3.24
CA GLY A 77 2.93 -14.37 -3.08
C GLY A 77 2.31 -14.11 -1.70
N GLN A 78 3.07 -13.60 -0.73
CA GLN A 78 2.58 -13.31 0.63
C GLN A 78 1.34 -12.40 0.61
N LYS A 79 0.27 -12.80 1.31
CA LYS A 79 -0.91 -11.94 1.49
C LYS A 79 -0.53 -10.73 2.35
N LEU A 80 -0.61 -9.54 1.75
CA LEU A 80 -0.07 -8.32 2.33
C LEU A 80 -0.84 -7.89 3.58
N SER A 81 -2.17 -8.07 3.58
CA SER A 81 -3.02 -7.79 4.75
C SER A 81 -2.79 -8.68 5.96
N VAL A 82 -2.18 -9.84 5.77
CA VAL A 82 -1.78 -10.71 6.88
C VAL A 82 -0.41 -10.30 7.44
N PHE A 83 0.47 -9.78 6.60
CA PHE A 83 1.83 -9.39 7.00
C PHE A 83 1.87 -7.98 7.60
N TYR A 84 1.32 -7.00 6.88
CA TYR A 84 1.32 -5.58 7.23
C TYR A 84 0.08 -5.18 8.03
N LYS A 85 -0.04 -5.74 9.24
CA LYS A 85 -1.17 -5.47 10.15
C LYS A 85 -1.06 -4.10 10.83
N SER A 86 0.16 -3.73 11.25
CA SER A 86 0.40 -2.49 12.00
C SER A 86 0.24 -1.25 11.11
N ASP A 87 -0.15 -0.14 11.73
CA ASP A 87 -0.14 1.17 11.08
C ASP A 87 1.28 1.74 10.95
N ASP A 88 2.27 1.18 11.65
CA ASP A 88 3.68 1.59 11.54
C ASP A 88 4.27 1.44 10.13
N TYR A 89 3.62 0.62 9.29
CA TYR A 89 3.99 0.42 7.89
C TYR A 89 3.30 1.38 6.92
N VAL A 90 2.34 2.18 7.39
CA VAL A 90 1.58 3.10 6.55
C VAL A 90 2.47 4.29 6.19
N GLN A 91 2.58 4.56 4.89
CA GLN A 91 3.38 5.66 4.37
C GLN A 91 2.51 6.88 4.06
N GLU A 92 1.24 6.67 3.66
CA GLU A 92 0.32 7.75 3.27
C GLU A 92 -1.13 7.47 3.68
N ILE A 93 -1.88 8.54 3.88
CA ILE A 93 -3.33 8.49 4.10
C ILE A 93 -4.02 8.95 2.81
N ILE A 94 -4.95 8.14 2.31
CA ILE A 94 -5.79 8.46 1.16
C ILE A 94 -7.05 9.14 1.65
N GLU A 95 -7.25 10.37 1.23
CA GLU A 95 -8.46 11.15 1.43
C GLU A 95 -9.19 11.34 0.09
N VAL A 96 -10.52 11.49 0.16
CA VAL A 96 -11.40 11.86 -0.95
C VAL A 96 -12.27 13.00 -0.49
#